data_AF-A0ABD5LXH7-F1
#
_entry.id   AF-A0ABD5LXH7-F1
#
_cell.length_a   1.000
_cell.length_b   1.000
_cell.length_c   1.000
_cell.angle_alpha   90.00
_cell.angle_beta   90.00
_cell.angle_gamma   90.00
#
_symmetry.space_group_name_H-M   'P 1'
#
loop_
_entity.id
_entity.type
_entity.pdbx_description
1 polymer ?
#
loop_
_entity_poly.entity_id
_entity_poly.type
_entity_poly.pdbx_seq_one_letter_code
_entity_poly.pdbx_strand_id
1 'polypeptide(L)' 'MASVSHMNQENSTKKLHYIYDPLCGWCYGIAPLIEVVSHEYPHVLTLHGGDYLPRQEK' A
#
# COMPACT_ATOMS: atom_id res chain seq x y z
N MET A 1 -19.05 26.40 -13.32
CA MET A 1 -17.86 26.93 -12.59
C MET A 1 -17.86 26.19 -11.25
N ALA A 2 -17.17 25.06 -11.13
CA ALA A 2 -17.20 24.27 -9.89
C ALA A 2 -16.21 24.91 -8.90
N SER A 3 -16.75 25.40 -7.77
CA SER A 3 -15.97 25.97 -6.68
C SER A 3 -15.12 24.88 -6.03
N VAL A 4 -13.79 25.03 -6.08
CA VAL A 4 -12.87 24.21 -5.28
C VAL A 4 -12.93 24.74 -3.85
N SER A 5 -13.66 24.03 -3.00
CA SER A 5 -13.66 24.26 -1.56
C SER A 5 -12.28 23.90 -1.01
N HIS A 6 -11.52 24.91 -0.58
CA HIS A 6 -10.28 24.73 0.18
C HIS A 6 -10.63 24.05 1.51
N MET A 7 -10.25 22.78 1.66
CA MET A 7 -10.35 22.06 2.93
C MET A 7 -9.08 22.33 3.74
N ASN A 8 -9.28 22.85 4.95
CA ASN A 8 -8.23 23.17 5.91
C ASN A 8 -7.48 21.88 6.30
N GLN A 9 -6.20 21.76 5.94
CA GLN A 9 -5.43 20.52 6.13
C GLN A 9 -4.76 20.52 7.51
N GLU A 10 -5.40 19.86 8.49
CA GLU A 10 -4.69 19.37 9.67
C GLU A 10 -3.58 18.41 9.24
N ASN A 11 -2.41 18.51 9.88
CA ASN A 11 -1.22 17.73 9.57
C ASN A 11 -1.35 16.28 10.09
N SER A 12 -2.36 15.56 9.61
CA SER A 12 -2.54 14.14 9.90
C SER A 12 -1.64 13.36 8.95
N THR A 13 -0.54 12.82 9.47
CA THR A 13 0.37 11.95 8.71
C THR A 13 -0.40 10.75 8.17
N LYS A 14 -0.66 10.76 6.86
CA LYS A 14 -1.37 9.68 6.17
C LYS A 14 -0.49 8.43 6.16
N LYS A 15 -1.05 7.29 6.57
CA LYS A 15 -0.39 5.98 6.51
C LYS A 15 -0.86 5.20 5.28
N LEU A 16 0.07 4.51 4.63
CA LEU A 16 -0.17 3.59 3.53
C LEU A 16 -0.06 2.15 4.04
N HIS A 17 -1.17 1.45 4.14
CA HIS A 17 -1.21 0.03 4.48
C HIS A 17 -1.26 -0.79 3.19
N TYR A 18 -0.21 -1.54 2.89
CA TYR A 18 -0.12 -2.38 1.70
C TYR A 18 -0.31 -3.85 2.07
N ILE A 19 -1.45 -4.43 1.68
CA ILE A 19 -1.78 -5.84 1.86
C ILE A 19 -1.39 -6.57 0.58
N TYR A 20 -0.50 -7.55 0.67
CA TYR A 20 0.03 -8.24 -0.50
C TYR A 20 0.09 -9.75 -0.29
N ASP A 21 -0.14 -10.51 -1.35
CA ASP A 21 0.05 -11.96 -1.38
C ASP A 21 1.20 -12.27 -2.35
N PRO A 22 2.28 -12.95 -1.92
CA PRO A 22 3.40 -13.29 -2.80
C PRO A 22 3.06 -14.15 -4.05
N LEU A 23 1.91 -14.84 -4.14
CA LEU A 23 1.40 -15.48 -5.37
C LEU A 23 0.52 -14.56 -6.23
N CYS A 24 0.15 -13.38 -5.74
CA CYS A 24 -0.68 -12.47 -6.49
C CYS A 24 0.11 -11.76 -7.59
N GLY A 25 -0.18 -12.09 -8.84
CA GLY A 25 0.45 -11.47 -10.01
C GLY A 25 0.25 -9.95 -10.08
N TRP A 26 -0.87 -9.43 -9.55
CA TRP A 26 -1.09 -7.99 -9.44
C TRP A 26 -0.14 -7.36 -8.42
N CYS A 27 0.05 -7.98 -7.24
CA CYS A 27 1.02 -7.53 -6.24
C CYS A 27 2.45 -7.50 -6.79
N TYR A 28 2.81 -8.45 -7.66
CA TYR A 28 4.08 -8.43 -8.39
C TYR A 28 4.16 -7.24 -9.36
N GLY A 29 3.09 -6.95 -10.09
CA GLY A 29 3.04 -5.82 -11.04
C GLY A 29 3.23 -4.44 -10.40
N ILE A 30 2.79 -4.27 -9.14
CA ILE A 30 2.97 -3.02 -8.37
C ILE A 30 4.22 -3.02 -7.48
N ALA A 31 5.01 -4.11 -7.42
CA ALA A 31 6.21 -4.18 -6.59
C ALA A 31 7.19 -3.01 -6.81
N PRO A 32 7.46 -2.52 -8.04
CA PRO A 32 8.36 -1.37 -8.25
C PRO A 32 7.86 -0.07 -7.60
N LEU A 33 6.54 0.12 -7.55
CA LEU A 33 5.94 1.28 -6.87
C LEU A 33 6.17 1.20 -5.36
N ILE A 34 5.97 0.01 -4.78
CA ILE A 34 6.15 -0.22 -3.34
C ILE A 34 7.61 -0.05 -2.93
N GLU A 35 8.55 -0.46 -3.79
CA GLU A 35 9.98 -0.25 -3.58
C GLU A 35 10.33 1.25 -3.46
N VAL A 36 9.86 2.08 -4.42
CA VAL A 36 10.06 3.53 -4.37
C VAL A 36 9.43 4.15 -3.13
N VAL A 37 8.20 3.75 -2.79
CA VAL A 37 7.52 4.28 -1.59
C VAL A 37 8.25 3.87 -0.31
N SER A 38 8.77 2.65 -0.24
CA SER A 38 9.54 2.18 0.91
C SER A 38 10.86 2.94 1.08
N HIS A 39 11.47 3.38 -0.03
CA HIS A 39 12.70 4.16 -0.03
C HIS A 39 12.46 5.64 0.34
N GLU A 40 11.50 6.29 -0.32
CA GLU A 40 11.25 7.73 -0.17
C GLU A 40 10.43 8.06 1.09
N TYR A 41 9.54 7.15 1.52
CA TYR A 41 8.61 7.37 2.63
C TYR A 41 8.55 6.18 3.62
N PRO A 42 9.67 5.81 4.25
CA PRO A 42 9.73 4.64 5.14
C PRO A 42 8.79 4.76 6.36
N HIS A 43 8.46 5.99 6.78
CA HIS A 43 7.65 6.24 7.97
C HIS A 43 6.13 6.16 7.73
N VAL A 44 5.69 6.11 6.46
CA VAL A 44 4.25 6.07 6.13
C VAL A 44 3.80 4.69 5.67
N LEU A 45 4.72 3.82 5.26
CA LEU A 45 4.40 2.50 4.72
C LEU A 45 4.29 1.43 5.83
N THR A 46 3.23 0.62 5.78
CA THR A 46 3.07 -0.57 6.60
C THR A 46 2.69 -1.74 5.70
N LEU A 47 3.53 -2.78 5.69
CA LEU A 47 3.35 -3.97 4.88
C LEU A 47 2.59 -5.04 5.68
N HIS A 48 1.58 -5.65 5.05
CA HIS A 48 0.82 -6.77 5.60
C HIS A 48 0.89 -7.93 4.60
N GLY A 49 1.55 -9.02 4.98
CA GLY A 49 1.49 -10.25 4.20
C GLY A 49 0.10 -10.86 4.33
N GLY A 50 -0.54 -11.13 3.20
CA GLY A 50 -1.72 -11.97 3.13
C GLY A 50 -1.38 -13.35 3.67
N ASP A 51 -2.30 -13.94 4.42
CA ASP A 51 -2.16 -15.31 4.91
C ASP A 51 -2.04 -16.24 3.70
N TYR A 52 -0.82 -16.68 3.44
CA TYR A 52 -0.58 -17.83 2.59
C TYR A 52 -1.22 -19.00 3.33
N LEU A 53 -2.43 -19.39 2.94
CA LEU A 53 -2.84 -20.76 3.20
C LEU A 53 -1.88 -21.63 2.39
N PRO A 54 -0.95 -22.39 3.02
CA PRO A 54 -0.18 -23.36 2.26
C PRO A 54 -1.21 -24.26 1.57
N ARG A 55 -1.11 -24.35 0.24
CA ARG A 55 -1.90 -25.28 -0.58
C ARG A 55 -1.91 -26.63 0.13
N GLN A 56 -3.02 -26.97 0.77
CA GLN A 56 -3.23 -28.33 1.28
C GLN A 56 -3.50 -29.16 0.04
N GLU A 57 -2.46 -29.83 -0.43
CA GLU A 57 -2.63 -30.91 -1.39
C GLU A 57 -3.34 -32.06 -0.65
N LYS A 58 -4.67 -32.11 -0.78
CA LYS A 58 -5.48 -33.32 -0.61
C LYS A 58 -6.79 -33.21 -1.38
#